data_AF-A0A942DJK3-F1
#
_entry.id   AF-A0A942DJK3-F1
#
_cell.length_a   1.000
_cell.length_b   1.000
_cell.length_c   1.000
_cell.angle_alpha   90.00
_cell.angle_beta   90.00
_cell.angle_gamma   90.00
#
_symmetry.space_group_name_H-M   'P 1'
#
loop_
_entity.id
_entity.type
_entity.pdbx_description
1 polymer ?
#
loop_
_entity_poly.entity_id
_entity_poly.type
_entity_poly.pdbx_seq_one_letter_code
_entity_poly.pdbx_strand_id
1 'polypeptide(L)'
;MKFAVLTTVALSLCLCAHPVAAKGKVWTIEARQLQLMADINEGQKGKQLTKKQSDRLRSDLADIARKKKKMKNKSTDGKITEDQKLELEKDLNEVSVAIQKYKLEKRAEKKD
;
A
#
# COMPACT_ATOMS: atom_id res chain seq x y z
N MET A 1 -27.24 -55.14 -36.23
CA MET A 1 -26.20 -55.68 -35.34
C MET A 1 -25.71 -54.57 -34.43
N LYS A 2 -25.72 -54.83 -33.12
CA LYS A 2 -25.48 -53.86 -32.05
C LYS A 2 -23.97 -53.70 -31.86
N PHE A 3 -23.43 -52.49 -31.94
CA PHE A 3 -22.09 -52.19 -31.45
C PHE A 3 -22.18 -51.11 -30.38
N ALA A 4 -22.05 -51.58 -29.14
CA ALA A 4 -21.77 -50.79 -27.97
C ALA A 4 -20.30 -50.35 -28.00
N VAL A 5 -20.01 -49.07 -27.76
CA VAL A 5 -18.75 -48.64 -27.14
C VAL A 5 -19.06 -47.48 -26.21
N LEU A 6 -19.14 -47.80 -24.93
CA LEU A 6 -18.93 -46.90 -23.80
C LEU A 6 -17.54 -46.25 -23.93
N THR A 7 -17.44 -44.94 -23.71
CA THR A 7 -16.20 -44.31 -23.24
C THR A 7 -16.53 -43.03 -22.47
N THR A 8 -16.81 -43.20 -21.18
CA THR A 8 -16.89 -42.13 -20.19
C THR A 8 -15.48 -41.67 -19.83
N VAL A 9 -15.08 -40.48 -20.31
CA VAL A 9 -13.87 -39.80 -19.84
C VAL A 9 -14.24 -38.93 -18.64
N ALA A 10 -14.01 -39.46 -17.44
CA ALA A 10 -14.13 -38.71 -16.19
C ALA A 10 -12.91 -37.79 -16.02
N LEU A 11 -13.06 -36.51 -16.39
CA LEU A 11 -12.05 -35.49 -16.17
C LEU A 11 -12.21 -34.88 -14.76
N SER A 12 -11.61 -35.51 -13.76
CA SER A 12 -11.47 -34.91 -12.42
C SER A 12 -10.37 -33.85 -12.43
N LEU A 13 -10.73 -32.58 -12.64
CA LEU A 13 -9.89 -31.44 -12.23
C LEU A 13 -10.05 -31.24 -10.72
N CYS A 14 -9.17 -31.86 -9.94
CA CYS A 14 -8.95 -31.47 -8.56
C CYS A 14 -8.12 -30.17 -8.56
N LEU A 15 -8.81 -29.02 -8.61
CA LEU A 15 -8.22 -27.70 -8.38
C LEU A 15 -7.94 -27.56 -6.87
N CYS A 16 -6.82 -28.10 -6.41
CA CYS A 16 -6.24 -27.71 -5.13
C CYS A 16 -5.76 -26.25 -5.26
N ALA A 17 -6.68 -25.32 -5.05
CA ALA A 17 -6.40 -23.91 -4.88
C ALA A 17 -5.61 -23.74 -3.57
N HIS A 18 -4.29 -23.93 -3.65
CA HIS A 18 -3.40 -23.52 -2.57
C HIS A 18 -3.51 -21.99 -2.47
N PRO A 19 -3.87 -21.41 -1.32
CA PRO A 19 -3.71 -20.00 -1.12
C PRO A 19 -2.20 -19.75 -1.25
N VAL A 20 -1.78 -19.13 -2.36
CA VAL A 20 -0.46 -18.51 -2.43
C VAL A 20 -0.47 -17.49 -1.31
N ALA A 21 0.16 -17.85 -0.19
CA ALA A 21 0.40 -16.92 0.89
C ALA A 21 1.27 -15.81 0.29
N ALA A 22 0.63 -14.73 -0.13
CA ALA A 22 1.29 -13.57 -0.67
C ALA A 22 2.16 -13.02 0.46
N LYS A 23 3.45 -13.37 0.42
CA LYS A 23 4.43 -12.87 1.37
C LYS A 23 4.61 -11.40 1.05
N GLY A 24 3.82 -10.57 1.71
CA GLY A 24 3.81 -9.12 1.50
C GLY A 24 5.23 -8.58 1.61
N LYS A 25 5.60 -7.70 0.66
CA LYS A 25 6.91 -7.06 0.69
C LYS A 25 7.10 -6.38 2.05
N VAL A 26 8.14 -6.78 2.79
CA VAL A 26 8.49 -6.14 4.05
C VAL A 26 9.17 -4.82 3.72
N TRP A 27 8.53 -3.72 4.08
CA TRP A 27 9.06 -2.38 3.87
C TRP A 27 9.77 -1.90 5.13
N THR A 28 10.85 -1.13 4.95
CA THR A 28 11.34 -0.26 6.02
C THR A 28 10.52 1.02 6.04
N ILE A 29 10.46 1.69 7.20
CA ILE A 29 9.80 3.00 7.34
C ILE A 29 10.30 3.99 6.27
N GLU A 30 11.61 4.00 6.01
CA GLU A 30 12.23 4.88 5.00
C GLU A 30 11.80 4.54 3.58
N ALA A 31 11.83 3.25 3.23
CA ALA A 31 11.42 2.83 1.90
C ALA A 31 9.92 3.10 1.68
N ARG A 32 9.08 2.96 2.72
CA ARG A 32 7.66 3.29 2.65
C ARG A 32 7.43 4.81 2.52
N GLN A 33 8.19 5.65 3.24
CA GLN A 33 8.15 7.11 3.07
C GLN A 33 8.52 7.55 1.64
N LEU A 34 9.57 6.97 1.07
CA LEU A 34 10.00 7.27 -0.30
C LEU A 34 8.95 6.84 -1.32
N GLN A 35 8.35 5.66 -1.14
CA GLN A 35 7.27 5.19 -2.02
C GLN A 35 6.06 6.13 -1.98
N LEU A 36 5.60 6.53 -0.79
CA LEU A 36 4.46 7.44 -0.68
C LEU A 36 4.79 8.82 -1.27
N MET A 37 6.02 9.32 -1.12
CA MET A 37 6.46 10.54 -1.78
C MET A 37 6.40 10.43 -3.31
N ALA A 38 6.81 9.28 -3.87
CA ALA A 38 6.70 9.01 -5.29
C ALA A 38 5.23 8.98 -5.74
N ASP A 39 4.35 8.30 -4.99
CA ASP A 39 2.92 8.21 -5.28
C ASP A 39 2.23 9.59 -5.28
N ILE A 40 2.65 10.50 -4.38
CA ILE A 40 2.19 11.89 -4.33
C ILE A 40 2.65 12.66 -5.57
N ASN A 41 3.92 12.53 -5.95
CA ASN A 41 4.48 13.22 -7.10
C ASN A 41 3.83 12.75 -8.41
N GLU A 42 3.64 11.44 -8.57
CA GLU A 42 2.92 10.87 -9.70
C GLU A 42 1.46 11.33 -9.71
N GLY A 43 0.78 11.29 -8.56
CA GLY A 43 -0.60 11.76 -8.43
C GLY A 43 -0.75 13.23 -8.82
N GLN A 44 0.19 14.10 -8.42
CA GLN A 44 0.19 15.50 -8.81
C GLN A 44 0.45 15.68 -10.31
N LYS A 45 1.47 15.01 -10.85
CA LYS A 45 1.84 15.06 -12.28
C LYS A 45 0.68 14.59 -13.16
N GLY A 46 0.00 13.52 -12.75
CA GLY A 46 -1.17 12.96 -13.43
C GLY A 46 -2.48 13.72 -13.19
N LYS A 47 -2.45 14.87 -12.50
CA LYS A 47 -3.65 15.65 -12.12
C LYS A 47 -4.71 14.82 -11.37
N GLN A 48 -4.27 13.76 -10.68
CA GLN A 48 -5.10 12.95 -9.79
C GLN A 48 -5.12 13.52 -8.36
N LEU A 49 -4.10 14.31 -8.01
CA LEU A 49 -4.03 15.12 -6.80
C LEU A 49 -3.90 16.59 -7.20
N THR A 50 -4.60 17.47 -6.48
CA THR A 50 -4.40 18.92 -6.60
C THR A 50 -3.11 19.35 -5.92
N LYS A 51 -2.58 20.52 -6.27
CA LYS A 51 -1.39 21.10 -5.60
C LYS A 51 -1.59 21.16 -4.08
N LYS A 52 -2.75 21.63 -3.61
CA LYS A 52 -3.06 21.74 -2.18
C LYS A 52 -3.07 20.38 -1.47
N GLN A 53 -3.66 19.36 -2.08
CA GLN A 53 -3.65 17.99 -1.52
C GLN A 53 -2.23 17.42 -1.48
N SER A 54 -1.46 17.58 -2.55
CA SER A 54 -0.07 17.10 -2.59
C SER A 54 0.81 17.81 -1.56
N ASP A 55 0.66 19.12 -1.39
CA ASP A 55 1.43 19.90 -0.41
C ASP A 55 1.10 19.46 1.03
N ARG A 56 -0.18 19.21 1.32
CA ARG A 56 -0.61 18.65 2.61
C ARG A 56 0.01 17.28 2.87
N LEU A 57 -0.10 16.35 1.92
CA LEU A 57 0.45 15.00 2.04
C LEU A 57 1.97 14.99 2.22
N ARG A 58 2.69 15.92 1.56
CA ARG A 58 4.14 16.10 1.79
C ARG A 58 4.45 16.62 3.19
N SER A 59 3.63 17.54 3.70
CA SER A 59 3.76 18.02 5.09
C SER A 59 3.58 16.86 6.07
N ASP A 60 2.55 16.03 5.87
CA ASP A 60 2.28 14.86 6.72
C ASP A 60 3.48 13.89 6.72
N LEU A 61 4.06 13.59 5.55
CA LEU A 61 5.28 12.78 5.45
C LEU A 61 6.49 13.42 6.17
N ALA A 62 6.62 14.74 6.10
CA ALA A 62 7.69 15.47 6.79
C ALA A 62 7.50 15.43 8.32
N ASP A 63 6.26 15.50 8.81
CA ASP A 63 5.93 15.32 10.22
C ASP A 63 6.30 13.93 10.72
N ILE A 64 5.98 12.88 9.94
CA ILE A 64 6.37 11.51 10.26
C ILE A 64 7.91 11.37 10.29
N ALA A 65 8.63 11.99 9.35
CA ALA A 65 10.09 11.97 9.36
C ALA A 65 10.69 12.66 10.60
N ARG A 66 10.10 13.79 11.02
CA ARG A 66 10.47 14.49 12.27
C ARG A 66 10.18 13.61 13.50
N LYS A 67 9.01 12.98 13.55
CA LYS A 67 8.61 12.06 14.62
C LYS A 67 9.58 10.88 14.73
N LYS A 68 9.92 10.22 13.62
CA LYS A 68 10.93 9.15 13.55
C LYS A 68 12.28 9.61 14.11
N LYS A 69 12.77 10.79 13.69
CA LYS A 69 14.03 11.35 14.19
C LYS A 69 13.98 11.60 15.70
N LYS A 70 12.85 12.13 16.21
CA LYS A 70 12.64 12.36 17.64
C LYS A 70 12.63 11.06 18.44
N MET A 71 11.97 10.00 17.94
CA MET A 71 11.97 8.67 18.56
C MET A 71 13.39 8.11 18.63
N LYS A 72 14.12 8.14 17.51
CA LYS A 72 15.51 7.68 17.45
C LYS A 72 16.41 8.42 18.45
N ASN A 73 16.29 9.74 18.53
CA ASN A 73 17.09 10.57 19.44
C ASN A 73 16.78 10.34 20.92
N LYS A 74 15.57 9.88 21.24
CA LYS A 74 15.16 9.55 22.61
C LYS A 74 15.56 8.13 23.02
N SER A 75 15.95 7.27 22.08
CA SER A 75 16.39 5.91 22.39
C SER A 75 17.83 5.90 22.86
N THR A 76 18.11 5.15 23.93
CA THR A 76 19.44 4.98 24.50
C THR A 76 20.41 4.27 23.56
N ASP A 77 19.90 3.40 22.69
CA ASP A 77 20.67 2.64 21.70
C ASP A 77 20.58 3.21 20.27
N GLY A 78 19.89 4.34 20.11
CA GLY A 78 19.65 4.97 18.81
C GLY A 78 18.81 4.13 17.84
N LYS A 79 18.09 3.11 18.33
CA LYS A 79 17.16 2.30 17.54
C LYS A 79 15.72 2.72 17.81
N ILE A 80 14.82 2.29 16.93
CA ILE A 80 13.39 2.49 17.07
C ILE A 80 12.82 1.15 17.55
N THR A 81 11.98 1.18 18.60
CA THR A 81 11.33 -0.02 19.12
C THR A 81 10.25 -0.52 18.16
N GLU A 82 9.81 -1.78 18.29
CA GLU A 82 8.73 -2.29 17.45
C GLU A 82 7.41 -1.52 17.65
N ASP A 83 7.11 -1.06 18.88
CA ASP A 83 5.93 -0.22 19.14
C ASP A 83 6.01 1.14 18.42
N GLN A 84 7.16 1.79 18.46
CA GLN A 84 7.40 3.05 17.74
C GLN A 84 7.34 2.84 16.23
N LYS A 85 7.84 1.70 15.75
CA LYS A 85 7.73 1.32 14.33
C LYS A 85 6.28 1.09 13.95
N LEU A 86 5.49 0.39 14.76
CA LEU A 86 4.06 0.19 14.53
C LEU A 86 3.31 1.53 14.49
N GLU A 87 3.65 2.46 15.38
CA GLU A 87 3.11 3.81 15.38
C GLU A 87 3.43 4.56 14.08
N LEU A 88 4.69 4.51 13.62
CA LEU A 88 5.09 5.11 12.34
C LEU A 88 4.40 4.43 11.16
N GLU A 89 4.22 3.11 11.18
CA GLU A 89 3.50 2.37 10.13
C GLU A 89 2.03 2.75 10.08
N LYS A 90 1.41 3.03 11.23
CA LYS A 90 0.04 3.55 11.31
C LYS A 90 -0.06 4.93 10.67
N ASP A 91 0.84 5.86 11.03
CA ASP A 91 0.86 7.20 10.46
C ASP A 91 1.07 7.16 8.93
N LEU A 92 1.98 6.29 8.44
CA LEU A 92 2.19 6.08 7.01
C LEU A 92 0.98 5.47 6.31
N ASN A 93 0.23 4.62 7.00
CA ASN A 93 -1.00 4.07 6.48
C ASN A 93 -2.07 5.15 6.30
N GLU A 94 -2.19 6.09 7.24
CA GLU A 94 -3.13 7.22 7.14
C GLU A 94 -2.82 8.09 5.90
N VAL A 95 -1.53 8.37 5.65
CA VAL A 95 -1.10 9.07 4.42
C VAL A 95 -1.47 8.27 3.17
N SER A 96 -1.21 6.96 3.16
CA SER A 96 -1.57 6.07 2.04
C SER A 96 -3.07 6.09 1.75
N VAL A 97 -3.92 6.00 2.80
CA VAL A 97 -5.38 6.08 2.68
C VAL A 97 -5.81 7.43 2.12
N ALA A 98 -5.22 8.53 2.60
CA ALA A 98 -5.54 9.87 2.12
C ALA A 98 -5.19 10.05 0.63
N ILE A 99 -4.04 9.53 0.17
CA ILE A 99 -3.68 9.52 -1.26
C ILE A 99 -4.76 8.82 -2.08
N GLN A 100 -5.17 7.62 -1.68
CA GLN A 100 -6.18 6.86 -2.42
C GLN A 100 -7.54 7.55 -2.42
N LYS A 101 -7.95 8.09 -1.27
CA LYS A 101 -9.19 8.86 -1.13
C LYS A 101 -9.22 10.03 -2.12
N TYR A 102 -8.18 10.87 -2.13
CA TYR A 102 -8.12 12.02 -3.04
C TYR A 102 -8.10 11.59 -4.52
N LYS A 103 -7.38 10.52 -4.87
CA LYS A 103 -7.39 9.99 -6.23
C LYS A 103 -8.78 9.48 -6.65
N LEU A 104 -9.53 8.86 -5.74
CA LEU A 104 -10.88 8.38 -6.00
C LEU A 104 -11.88 9.53 -6.13
N GLU A 105 -11.84 10.50 -5.23
CA GLU A 105 -12.65 11.73 -5.32
C GLU A 105 -12.42 12.41 -6.66
N LYS A 106 -11.16 12.54 -7.09
CA LYS A 106 -10.84 13.15 -8.39
C LYS A 106 -11.35 12.35 -9.59
N ARG A 107 -11.46 11.03 -9.47
CA ARG A 107 -12.04 10.17 -10.52
C ARG A 107 -13.55 10.26 -10.56
N ALA A 108 -14.21 10.44 -9.41
CA ALA A 108 -15.66 10.65 -9.34
C ALA A 108 -16.03 11.99 -10.00
N GLU A 109 -15.32 13.07 -9.67
CA GLU A 109 -15.52 14.41 -10.29
C GLU A 109 -15.41 14.43 -11.82
N LYS A 110 -14.70 13.48 -12.43
CA LYS A 110 -14.53 13.42 -13.89
C LYS A 110 -15.65 12.66 -14.61
N LYS A 111 -16.49 11.94 -13.87
CA LYS A 111 -17.56 11.10 -14.44
C LYS A 111 -18.90 11.83 -14.51
N ASP A 112 -19.03 12.93 -13.78
CA ASP A 112 -20.16 13.86 -13.81
C ASP A 112 -19.93 14.96 -14.86
#